data_AF-A0A959CCU8-F1
#
_entry.id   AF-A0A959CCU8-F1
#
_cell.length_a   1.000
_cell.length_b   1.000
_cell.length_c   1.000
_cell.angle_alpha   90.00
_cell.angle_beta   90.00
_cell.angle_gamma   90.00
#
_symmetry.space_group_name_H-M   'P 1'
#
loop_
_entity.id
_entity.type
_entity.pdbx_description
1 polymer ?
#
loop_
_entity_poly.entity_id
_entity_poly.type
_entity_poly.pdbx_seq_one_letter_code
_entity_poly.pdbx_strand_id
1 'polypeptide(L)'
;MISRTRMKKDLAGQAVIVTGLAVTGICGFPGVLPVALAGALGLWQGASALQLALAYEYRERYPFLWFFLGMGLALPLGIWWMGNWAVLPVAIGLAAYFAITIRDTLYVMKRPRSFWDL
;
A
#
# COMPACT_ATOMS: atom_id res chain seq x y z
N MET A 1 -17.73 0.03 11.85
CA MET A 1 -16.40 0.55 12.29
C MET A 1 -15.31 -0.25 11.56
N ILE A 2 -14.04 0.19 11.52
CA ILE A 2 -12.99 -0.60 10.82
C ILE A 2 -12.74 -1.91 11.59
N SER A 3 -13.07 -3.06 10.98
CA SER A 3 -12.98 -4.36 11.64
C SER A 3 -11.55 -4.93 11.66
N ARG A 4 -11.24 -5.69 12.71
CA ARG A 4 -9.89 -6.28 12.91
C ARG A 4 -9.58 -7.37 11.89
N THR A 5 -10.59 -8.11 11.42
CA THR A 5 -10.44 -9.10 10.34
C THR A 5 -10.06 -8.43 9.01
N ARG A 6 -10.63 -7.24 8.72
CA ARG A 6 -10.26 -6.45 7.53
C ARG A 6 -8.81 -5.99 7.60
N MET A 7 -8.38 -5.40 8.72
CA MET A 7 -6.99 -4.95 8.89
C MET A 7 -5.97 -6.09 8.87
N LYS A 8 -6.27 -7.24 9.51
CA LYS A 8 -5.42 -8.43 9.43
C LYS A 8 -5.24 -8.94 8.00
N LYS A 9 -6.33 -9.04 7.21
CA LYS A 9 -6.26 -9.49 5.81
C LYS A 9 -5.46 -8.51 4.93
N ASP A 10 -5.69 -7.21 5.10
CA ASP A 10 -4.99 -6.16 4.34
C ASP A 10 -3.49 -6.15 4.65
N LEU A 11 -3.11 -6.15 5.94
CA LEU A 11 -1.71 -6.20 6.35
C LEU A 11 -1.01 -7.49 5.90
N ALA A 12 -1.68 -8.65 6.00
CA ALA A 12 -1.11 -9.93 5.55
C ALA A 12 -0.87 -9.96 4.04
N GLY A 13 -1.83 -9.49 3.23
CA GLY A 13 -1.68 -9.39 1.78
C GLY A 13 -0.53 -8.49 1.37
N GLN A 14 -0.45 -7.29 1.95
CA GLN A 14 0.68 -6.38 1.69
C GLN A 14 2.01 -6.97 2.17
N ALA A 15 2.06 -7.61 3.35
CA ALA A 15 3.30 -8.20 3.88
C ALA A 15 3.85 -9.34 3.01
N VAL A 16 2.99 -10.16 2.41
CA VAL A 16 3.42 -11.20 1.44
C VAL A 16 4.06 -10.56 0.20
N ILE A 17 3.43 -9.52 -0.37
CA ILE A 17 3.95 -8.84 -1.57
C ILE A 17 5.26 -8.09 -1.26
N VAL A 18 5.33 -7.39 -0.11
CA VAL A 18 6.55 -6.72 0.38
C VAL A 18 7.68 -7.73 0.63
N THR A 19 7.37 -8.91 1.15
CA THR A 19 8.37 -10.00 1.31
C THR A 19 8.86 -10.50 -0.06
N GLY A 20 7.96 -10.66 -1.04
CA GLY A 20 8.34 -10.99 -2.42
C GLY A 20 9.24 -9.93 -3.07
N LEU A 21 8.97 -8.65 -2.83
CA LEU A 21 9.84 -7.54 -3.28
C LEU A 21 11.21 -7.57 -2.60
N ALA A 22 11.27 -7.81 -1.29
CA ALA A 22 12.53 -7.96 -0.57
C ALA A 22 13.37 -9.14 -1.08
N VAL A 23 12.75 -10.32 -1.29
CA VAL A 23 13.42 -11.50 -1.85
C VAL A 23 13.90 -11.26 -3.27
N THR A 24 13.09 -10.64 -4.14
CA THR A 24 13.51 -10.35 -5.52
C THR A 24 14.65 -9.33 -5.58
N GLY A 25 14.67 -8.34 -4.70
CA GLY A 25 15.79 -7.41 -4.55
C GLY A 25 17.07 -8.07 -4.02
N ILE A 26 16.97 -8.86 -2.95
CA ILE A 26 18.12 -9.53 -2.30
C ILE A 26 18.75 -10.59 -3.23
N CYS A 27 17.94 -11.39 -3.91
CA CYS A 27 18.40 -12.37 -4.89
C CYS A 27 18.79 -11.75 -6.24
N GLY A 28 18.63 -10.43 -6.41
CA GLY A 28 19.00 -9.72 -7.63
C GLY A 28 18.20 -10.10 -8.88
N PHE A 29 16.98 -10.66 -8.74
CA PHE A 29 16.16 -11.13 -9.86
C PHE A 29 15.70 -9.95 -10.74
N PRO A 30 16.21 -9.80 -11.97
CA PRO A 30 15.89 -8.65 -12.81
C PRO A 30 14.62 -8.87 -13.64
N GLY A 31 14.06 -7.78 -14.18
CA GLY A 31 12.97 -7.82 -15.16
C GLY A 31 11.56 -7.69 -14.56
N VAL A 32 10.61 -8.41 -15.15
CA VAL A 32 9.16 -8.12 -15.00
C VAL A 32 8.62 -8.43 -13.59
N LEU A 33 9.17 -9.42 -12.89
CA LEU A 33 8.63 -9.88 -11.60
C LEU A 33 8.60 -8.79 -10.49
N PRO A 34 9.72 -8.11 -10.14
CA PRO A 34 9.66 -7.03 -9.14
C PRO A 34 8.76 -5.86 -9.58
N VAL A 35 8.68 -5.56 -10.88
CA VAL A 35 7.77 -4.53 -11.41
C VAL A 35 6.30 -4.94 -11.23
N ALA A 36 5.95 -6.20 -11.52
CA ALA A 36 4.62 -6.75 -11.33
C ALA A 36 4.23 -6.80 -9.83
N LEU A 37 5.16 -7.16 -8.94
CA LEU A 37 4.94 -7.14 -7.49
C LEU A 37 4.74 -5.71 -6.97
N ALA A 38 5.51 -4.73 -7.44
CA ALA A 38 5.35 -3.33 -7.05
C ALA A 38 4.02 -2.74 -7.57
N GLY A 39 3.63 -3.07 -8.81
CA GLY A 39 2.33 -2.72 -9.37
C GLY A 39 1.16 -3.36 -8.61
N ALA A 40 1.27 -4.65 -8.27
CA ALA A 40 0.28 -5.34 -7.46
C ALA A 40 0.15 -4.74 -6.05
N LEU A 41 1.27 -4.37 -5.41
CA LEU A 41 1.25 -3.67 -4.12
C LEU A 41 0.56 -2.30 -4.24
N GLY A 42 0.89 -1.51 -5.27
CA GLY A 42 0.27 -0.20 -5.49
C GLY A 42 -1.24 -0.28 -5.77
N LEU A 43 -1.67 -1.25 -6.57
CA LEU A 43 -3.09 -1.51 -6.82
C LEU A 43 -3.82 -1.97 -5.55
N TRP A 44 -3.22 -2.89 -4.77
CA TRP A 44 -3.78 -3.34 -3.50
C TRP A 44 -3.89 -2.20 -2.48
N GLN A 45 -2.85 -1.38 -2.35
CA GLN A 45 -2.82 -0.25 -1.43
C GLN A 45 -3.79 0.87 -1.86
N GLY A 46 -3.90 1.16 -3.16
CA GLY A 46 -4.89 2.09 -3.70
C GLY A 46 -6.33 1.62 -3.48
N ALA A 47 -6.63 0.35 -3.76
CA ALA A 47 -7.95 -0.24 -3.49
C ALA A 47 -8.26 -0.29 -1.98
N SER A 48 -7.26 -0.59 -1.15
CA SER A 48 -7.37 -0.52 0.32
C SER A 48 -7.68 0.91 0.79
N ALA A 49 -7.00 1.93 0.23
CA ALA A 49 -7.22 3.33 0.55
C ALA A 49 -8.63 3.77 0.16
N LEU A 50 -9.11 3.35 -1.02
CA LEU A 50 -10.45 3.65 -1.53
C LEU A 50 -11.54 3.04 -0.65
N GLN A 51 -11.38 1.77 -0.26
CA GLN A 51 -12.29 1.11 0.67
C GLN A 51 -12.31 1.81 2.04
N LEU A 52 -11.15 2.21 2.58
CA LEU A 52 -11.05 2.90 3.87
C LEU A 52 -11.68 4.31 3.82
N ALA A 53 -11.51 5.04 2.73
CA ALA A 53 -12.12 6.34 2.52
C ALA A 53 -13.66 6.24 2.37
N LEU A 54 -14.15 5.34 1.52
CA LEU A 54 -15.58 5.27 1.17
C LEU A 54 -16.43 4.50 2.19
N ALA A 55 -15.97 3.35 2.70
CA ALA A 55 -16.78 2.48 3.57
C ALA A 55 -16.61 2.78 5.07
N TYR A 56 -15.63 3.60 5.45
CA TYR A 56 -15.30 3.91 6.84
C TYR A 56 -14.95 5.38 7.10
N GLU A 57 -15.20 6.27 6.12
CA GLU A 57 -14.91 7.72 6.16
C GLU A 57 -13.48 8.08 6.62
N TYR A 58 -12.50 7.19 6.41
CA TYR A 58 -11.21 7.28 7.08
C TYR A 58 -10.27 8.29 6.42
N ARG A 59 -10.47 9.57 6.76
CA ARG A 59 -9.86 10.76 6.13
C ARG A 59 -8.33 10.72 6.00
N GLU A 60 -7.63 10.04 6.91
CA GLU A 60 -6.16 9.87 6.85
C GLU A 60 -5.66 9.15 5.58
N ARG A 61 -6.53 8.44 4.83
CA ARG A 61 -6.15 7.73 3.60
C ARG A 61 -6.38 8.54 2.31
N TYR A 62 -6.99 9.72 2.38
CA TYR A 62 -7.20 10.59 1.21
C TYR A 62 -5.88 11.07 0.56
N PRO A 63 -4.82 11.44 1.30
CA PRO A 63 -3.52 11.77 0.70
C PRO A 63 -2.95 10.61 -0.14
N PHE A 64 -3.20 9.37 0.29
CA PHE A 64 -2.74 8.19 -0.44
C PHE A 64 -3.58 7.88 -1.68
N LEU A 65 -4.87 8.19 -1.68
CA LEU A 65 -5.68 8.15 -2.91
C LEU A 65 -5.16 9.14 -3.96
N TRP A 66 -4.88 10.39 -3.57
CA TRP A 66 -4.29 11.38 -4.48
C TRP A 66 -2.88 10.98 -4.92
N PHE A 67 -2.07 10.39 -4.03
CA PHE A 67 -0.76 9.84 -4.40
C PHE A 67 -0.86 8.71 -5.43
N PHE A 68 -1.69 7.69 -5.19
CA PHE A 68 -1.80 6.55 -6.11
C PHE A 68 -2.45 6.94 -7.45
N LEU A 69 -3.44 7.83 -7.45
CA LEU A 69 -4.00 8.39 -8.68
C LEU A 69 -2.96 9.22 -9.45
N GLY A 70 -2.27 10.12 -8.74
CA GLY A 70 -1.22 10.97 -9.32
C GLY A 70 -0.06 10.17 -9.89
N MET A 71 0.43 9.15 -9.18
CA MET A 71 1.46 8.24 -9.68
C MET A 71 0.96 7.36 -10.83
N GLY A 72 -0.28 6.86 -10.79
CA GLY A 72 -0.85 6.09 -11.90
C GLY A 72 -0.90 6.87 -13.22
N LEU A 73 -1.13 8.18 -13.16
CA LEU A 73 -1.15 9.07 -14.32
C LEU A 73 0.23 9.63 -14.69
N ALA A 74 1.06 9.99 -13.70
CA ALA A 74 2.34 10.68 -13.92
C ALA A 74 3.54 9.74 -14.09
N LEU A 75 3.50 8.50 -13.60
CA LEU A 75 4.65 7.59 -13.68
C LEU A 75 5.14 7.30 -15.11
N PRO A 76 4.28 7.12 -16.15
CA PRO A 76 4.76 6.96 -17.52
C PRO A 76 5.55 8.17 -18.02
N LEU A 77 5.07 9.39 -17.73
CA LEU A 77 5.75 10.65 -18.08
C LEU A 77 7.01 10.86 -17.24
N GLY A 78 6.98 10.49 -15.96
CA GLY A 78 8.13 10.51 -15.06
C GLY A 78 9.25 9.57 -15.50
N ILE A 79 8.92 8.36 -15.94
CA ILE A 79 9.90 7.42 -16.52
C ILE A 79 10.48 7.99 -17.82
N TRP A 80 9.67 8.63 -18.66
CA TRP A 80 10.16 9.28 -19.89
C TRP A 80 11.11 10.47 -19.62
N TRP A 81 10.87 11.24 -18.56
CA TRP A 81 11.66 12.45 -18.24
C TRP A 81 12.84 12.22 -17.28
N MET A 82 12.70 11.33 -16.30
CA MET A 82 13.67 11.08 -15.23
C MET A 82 14.25 9.65 -15.23
N GLY A 83 13.79 8.78 -16.13
CA GLY A 83 14.19 7.37 -16.18
C GLY A 83 13.87 6.64 -14.87
N ASN A 84 14.80 5.78 -14.45
CA ASN A 84 14.64 4.94 -13.25
C ASN A 84 14.45 5.74 -11.94
N TRP A 85 14.84 7.02 -11.89
CA TRP A 85 14.62 7.86 -10.70
C TRP A 85 13.14 8.11 -10.41
N ALA A 86 12.25 8.02 -11.40
CA ALA A 86 10.80 8.10 -11.21
C ALA A 86 10.21 6.95 -10.38
N VAL A 87 10.97 5.86 -10.18
CA VAL A 87 10.56 4.74 -9.31
C VAL A 87 10.77 5.08 -7.82
N LEU A 88 11.69 6.00 -7.49
CA LEU A 88 12.03 6.31 -6.10
C LEU A 88 10.85 6.91 -5.31
N PRO A 89 10.08 7.90 -5.82
CA PRO A 89 8.88 8.40 -5.14
C PRO A 89 7.81 7.32 -4.95
N VAL A 90 7.64 6.43 -5.93
CA VAL A 90 6.69 5.31 -5.85
C VAL A 90 7.09 4.36 -4.73
N ALA A 91 8.36 3.94 -4.66
CA ALA A 91 8.87 3.06 -3.60
C ALA A 91 8.69 3.67 -2.20
N ILE A 92 8.96 4.97 -2.05
CA ILE A 92 8.76 5.72 -0.80
C ILE A 92 7.26 5.72 -0.41
N GLY A 93 6.36 5.99 -1.34
CA GLY A 93 4.92 5.99 -1.07
C GLY A 93 4.34 4.62 -0.72
N LEU A 94 4.78 3.56 -1.41
CA LEU A 94 4.40 2.17 -1.11
C LEU A 94 4.83 1.77 0.32
N ALA A 95 6.06 2.13 0.70
CA ALA A 95 6.60 1.88 2.03
C ALA A 95 5.87 2.70 3.12
N ALA A 96 5.56 3.97 2.85
CA ALA A 96 4.82 4.83 3.76
C ALA A 96 3.38 4.32 4.01
N TYR A 97 2.68 3.88 2.96
CA TYR A 97 1.35 3.27 3.11
C TYR A 97 1.40 1.96 3.92
N PHE A 98 2.42 1.13 3.69
CA PHE A 98 2.61 -0.11 4.45
C PHE A 98 2.86 0.18 5.94
N ALA A 99 3.75 1.13 6.26
CA ALA A 99 4.03 1.55 7.63
C ALA A 99 2.79 2.09 8.36
N ILE A 100 1.95 2.89 7.69
CA ILE A 100 0.67 3.36 8.26
C ILE A 100 -0.34 2.22 8.38
N THR A 101 -0.34 1.24 7.47
CA THR A 101 -1.17 0.03 7.60
C THR A 101 -0.75 -0.83 8.81
N ILE A 102 0.55 -0.91 9.12
CA ILE A 102 1.03 -1.52 10.38
C ILE A 102 0.51 -0.72 11.58
N ARG A 103 0.72 0.61 11.61
CA ARG A 103 0.24 1.50 12.70
C ARG A 103 -1.25 1.35 12.96
N ASP A 104 -2.07 1.43 11.91
CA ASP A 104 -3.53 1.35 12.02
C ASP A 104 -3.96 -0.04 12.48
N THR A 105 -3.32 -1.10 11.98
CA THR A 105 -3.58 -2.47 12.46
C THR A 105 -3.25 -2.62 13.94
N LEU A 106 -2.13 -2.08 14.42
CA LEU A 106 -1.76 -2.09 15.84
C LEU A 106 -2.74 -1.29 16.70
N TYR A 107 -3.22 -0.13 16.23
CA TYR A 107 -4.24 0.66 16.93
C TYR A 107 -5.58 -0.06 16.99
N VAL A 108 -6.05 -0.59 15.86
CA VAL A 108 -7.29 -1.38 15.73
C VAL A 108 -7.25 -2.67 16.57
N MET A 109 -6.08 -3.29 16.70
CA MET A 109 -5.87 -4.49 17.54
C MET A 109 -5.82 -4.23 19.05
N LYS A 110 -5.62 -2.97 19.49
CA LYS A 110 -5.60 -2.59 20.92
C LYS A 110 -6.98 -2.23 21.51
N ARG A 111 -8.03 -2.19 20.70
CA ARG A 111 -9.38 -1.73 21.13
C ARG A 111 -10.07 -2.73 22.07
N PRO A 112 -10.89 -2.30 23.06
CA PRO A 112 -11.67 -3.20 23.92
C PRO A 112 -12.64 -4.08 23.12
N ARG A 113 -12.92 -5.31 23.58
CA ARG A 113 -13.67 -6.34 22.82
C ARG A 113 -15.07 -5.90 22.35
N SER A 114 -15.72 -4.95 23.02
CA SER A 114 -17.03 -4.40 22.65
C SER A 114 -17.05 -3.62 21.32
N PHE A 115 -15.90 -3.15 20.83
CA PHE A 115 -15.77 -2.32 19.61
C PHE A 115 -15.38 -3.12 18.36
N TRP A 116 -15.76 -4.40 18.27
CA TRP A 116 -15.26 -5.33 17.26
C TRP A 116 -16.30 -5.75 16.23
N ASP A 117 -17.56 -5.76 16.64
CA ASP A 117 -18.70 -6.32 15.91
C ASP A 117 -19.69 -5.21 15.45
N LEU A 118 -19.13 -4.00 15.22
CA LEU A 118 -19.81 -2.77 14.77
C LEU A 118 -19.09 -2.14 13.56
#